data_AF-A0A1J1HK20-F1
#
_entry.id   AF-A0A1J1HK20-F1
#
_cell.length_a   1.000
_cell.length_b   1.000
_cell.length_c   1.000
_cell.angle_alpha   90.00
_cell.angle_beta   90.00
_cell.angle_gamma   90.00
#
_symmetry.space_group_name_H-M   'P 1'
#
loop_
_entity.id
_entity.type
_entity.pdbx_description
1 polymer ?
#
loop_
_entity_poly.entity_id
_entity_poly.type
_entity_poly.pdbx_seq_one_letter_code
_entity_poly.pdbx_strand_id
1 'polypeptide(L)'
;MRVEIFVFIAIISLFSVKALRCWRCSSANPFTTYCTDLFLTPEESWALVECPDAPTEELRKTHRPVCRKIKRQINNNVLVIRSCIWENENAISESCASLPKETTKSCDVCLTNGCNGESMNSVLLFHHK
;
A
#
# COMPACT_ATOMS: atom_id res chain seq x y z
N MET A 1 45.50 -0.33 0.43
CA MET A 1 44.59 -1.25 -0.30
C MET A 1 43.68 -2.08 0.62
N ARG A 2 44.14 -2.62 1.76
CA ARG A 2 43.26 -3.41 2.66
C ARG A 2 42.23 -2.56 3.44
N VAL A 3 42.61 -1.37 3.93
CA VAL A 3 41.72 -0.51 4.74
C VAL A 3 40.56 0.05 3.92
N GLU A 4 40.82 0.48 2.69
CA GLU A 4 39.79 0.97 1.75
C GLU A 4 38.66 -0.05 1.54
N ILE A 5 39.00 -1.33 1.36
CA ILE A 5 38.02 -2.41 1.15
C ILE A 5 37.11 -2.59 2.38
N PHE A 6 37.65 -2.50 3.60
CA PHE A 6 36.86 -2.59 4.83
C PHE A 6 35.93 -1.39 5.01
N VAL A 7 36.36 -0.19 4.63
CA VAL A 7 35.53 1.02 4.65
C VAL A 7 34.37 0.90 3.65
N PHE A 8 34.63 0.40 2.44
CA PHE A 8 33.57 0.18 1.44
C PHE A 8 32.54 -0.87 1.89
N ILE A 9 32.95 -1.97 2.52
CA ILE A 9 32.03 -3.00 3.02
C ILE A 9 31.18 -2.49 4.19
N ALA A 10 31.77 -1.69 5.09
CA ALA A 10 31.04 -1.06 6.19
C ALA A 10 29.99 -0.04 5.71
N ILE A 11 30.28 0.68 4.62
CA ILE A 11 29.32 1.64 4.04
C ILE A 11 28.14 0.91 3.35
N ILE A 12 28.39 -0.20 2.65
CA ILE A 12 27.33 -0.98 1.97
C ILE A 12 26.34 -1.59 2.96
N SER A 13 26.80 -2.01 4.14
CA SER A 13 25.96 -2.63 5.16
C SER A 13 25.01 -1.66 5.87
N LEU A 14 25.17 -0.34 5.69
CA LEU A 14 24.27 0.68 6.24
C LEU A 14 23.04 0.95 5.36
N PHE A 15 23.04 0.50 4.10
CA PHE A 15 21.89 0.66 3.20
C PHE A 15 20.88 -0.48 3.41
N SER A 16 20.22 -0.48 4.56
CA SER A 16 19.03 -1.32 4.78
C SER A 16 17.85 -0.68 4.05
N VAL A 17 17.51 -1.21 2.86
CA VAL A 17 16.26 -0.86 2.17
C VAL A 17 15.12 -1.49 2.97
N LYS A 18 14.46 -0.71 3.83
CA LYS A 18 13.28 -1.19 4.56
C LYS A 18 12.13 -1.41 3.59
N ALA A 19 11.54 -2.60 3.62
CA ALA A 19 10.34 -2.90 2.85
C ALA A 19 9.17 -2.00 3.29
N LEU A 20 8.35 -1.57 2.33
CA LEU A 20 7.14 -0.77 2.58
C LEU A 20 6.19 -1.56 3.50
N ARG A 21 5.59 -0.87 4.48
CA ARG A 21 4.59 -1.45 5.39
C ARG A 21 3.24 -0.79 5.22
N CYS A 22 2.18 -1.57 5.07
CA CYS A 22 0.83 -1.06 4.86
C CYS A 22 -0.17 -1.71 5.81
N TRP A 23 -1.26 -0.98 6.12
CA TRP A 23 -2.38 -1.60 6.81
C TRP A 23 -3.05 -2.61 5.89
N ARG A 24 -3.32 -3.80 6.41
CA ARG A 24 -4.02 -4.89 5.71
C ARG A 24 -5.26 -5.30 6.49
N CYS A 25 -6.43 -4.98 5.94
CA CYS A 25 -7.71 -5.30 6.57
C CYS A 25 -8.87 -5.14 5.57
N SER A 26 -10.05 -5.63 5.96
CA SER A 26 -11.29 -5.47 5.19
C SER A 26 -12.46 -5.22 6.13
N SER A 27 -13.27 -4.18 5.89
CA SER A 27 -14.46 -3.91 6.71
C SER A 27 -15.54 -4.99 6.59
N ALA A 28 -15.40 -5.96 5.69
CA ALA A 28 -16.26 -7.15 5.65
C ALA A 28 -15.97 -8.15 6.78
N ASN A 29 -14.77 -8.10 7.39
CA ASN A 29 -14.43 -8.97 8.50
C ASN A 29 -14.88 -8.33 9.83
N PRO A 30 -15.78 -8.96 10.59
CA PRO A 30 -16.29 -8.41 11.85
C PRO A 30 -15.20 -8.25 12.92
N PHE A 31 -14.08 -8.98 12.83
CA PHE A 31 -12.95 -8.85 13.76
C PHE A 31 -12.05 -7.65 13.45
N THR A 32 -12.28 -6.95 12.33
CA THR A 32 -11.48 -5.78 11.93
C THR A 32 -12.34 -4.52 11.94
N THR A 33 -12.98 -4.23 13.07
CA THR A 33 -13.80 -3.02 13.29
C THR A 33 -13.01 -1.72 13.07
N TYR A 34 -11.69 -1.79 13.25
CA TYR A 34 -10.74 -0.71 12.97
C TYR A 34 -10.63 -0.36 11.47
N CYS A 35 -11.06 -1.25 10.58
CA CYS A 35 -10.94 -1.12 9.13
C CYS A 35 -12.07 -0.34 8.46
N THR A 36 -12.81 0.47 9.20
CA THR A 36 -13.84 1.36 8.65
C THR A 36 -13.24 2.51 7.85
N ASP A 37 -14.09 3.34 7.24
CA ASP A 37 -13.63 4.52 6.52
C ASP A 37 -12.92 5.52 7.44
N LEU A 38 -13.56 5.80 8.58
CA LEU A 38 -12.92 6.36 9.76
C LEU A 38 -11.99 5.29 10.31
N PHE A 39 -10.72 5.35 9.93
CA PHE A 39 -9.75 4.39 10.41
C PHE A 39 -9.49 4.64 11.89
N LEU A 40 -9.62 3.58 12.67
CA LEU A 40 -9.15 3.59 14.05
C LEU A 40 -7.80 2.89 14.00
N THR A 41 -6.72 3.59 14.29
CA THR A 41 -5.41 2.92 14.34
C THR A 41 -5.48 1.84 15.43
N PRO A 42 -5.34 0.54 15.07
CA PRO A 42 -5.38 -0.50 16.09
C PRO A 42 -4.18 -0.35 17.01
N GLU A 43 -4.39 -0.59 18.31
CA GLU A 43 -3.33 -0.56 19.32
C GLU A 43 -2.27 -1.63 19.03
N GLU A 44 -2.69 -2.76 18.45
CA GLU A 44 -1.80 -3.82 18.04
C GLU A 44 -1.34 -3.66 16.57
N SER A 45 -0.02 -3.73 16.37
CA SER A 45 0.62 -3.48 15.07
C SER A 45 0.52 -4.65 14.07
N TRP A 46 -0.17 -5.75 14.39
CA TRP A 46 -0.22 -6.93 13.51
C TRP A 46 -0.93 -6.66 12.17
N ALA A 47 -1.81 -5.65 12.13
CA ALA A 47 -2.46 -5.23 10.90
C ALA A 47 -1.54 -4.38 9.99
N LEU A 48 -0.41 -3.87 10.50
CA LEU A 48 0.60 -3.12 9.74
C LEU A 48 1.70 -4.08 9.27
N VAL A 49 1.50 -4.64 8.08
CA VAL A 49 2.33 -5.71 7.53
C VAL A 49 3.35 -5.18 6.53
N GLU A 50 4.50 -5.83 6.45
CA GLU A 50 5.43 -5.63 5.33
C GLU A 50 4.79 -6.10 4.02
N CYS A 51 4.98 -5.33 2.96
CA CYS A 51 4.50 -5.70 1.65
C CYS A 51 5.32 -6.87 1.11
N PRO A 52 4.66 -7.87 0.52
CA PRO A 52 5.34 -9.03 -0.03
C PRO A 52 6.21 -8.61 -1.21
N ASP A 53 7.25 -9.39 -1.46
CA ASP A 53 8.08 -9.27 -2.65
C ASP A 53 7.26 -9.36 -3.95
N ALA A 54 7.86 -8.89 -5.04
CA ALA A 54 7.24 -8.98 -6.36
C ALA A 54 6.98 -10.46 -6.69
N PRO A 55 5.80 -10.81 -7.23
CA PRO A 55 5.51 -12.19 -7.60
C PRO A 55 6.50 -12.74 -8.66
N THR A 56 7.04 -11.86 -9.50
CA THR A 56 8.04 -12.19 -10.52
C THR A 56 9.06 -11.05 -10.68
N GLU A 57 10.25 -11.37 -11.19
CA GLU A 57 11.28 -10.35 -11.48
C GLU A 57 10.85 -9.38 -12.58
N GLU A 58 10.03 -9.82 -13.55
CA GLU A 58 9.48 -8.96 -14.60
C GLU A 58 8.55 -7.90 -14.02
N LEU A 59 7.70 -8.28 -13.06
CA LEU A 59 6.87 -7.33 -12.34
C LEU A 59 7.73 -6.36 -11.53
N ARG A 60 8.79 -6.83 -10.87
CA ARG A 60 9.69 -5.98 -10.08
C ARG A 60 10.34 -4.84 -10.88
N LYS A 61 10.53 -5.03 -12.19
CA LYS A 61 11.11 -4.02 -13.09
C LYS A 61 10.14 -2.93 -13.51
N THR A 62 8.84 -3.21 -13.46
CA THR A 62 7.79 -2.35 -14.05
C THR A 62 6.75 -1.90 -13.04
N HIS A 63 6.75 -2.53 -11.86
CA HIS A 63 5.82 -2.29 -10.77
C HIS A 63 6.59 -2.02 -9.49
N ARG A 64 5.95 -1.30 -8.58
CA ARG A 64 6.45 -1.04 -7.23
C ARG A 64 5.39 -1.41 -6.19
N PRO A 65 5.79 -1.78 -4.97
CA PRO A 65 4.84 -1.98 -3.89
C PRO A 65 4.23 -0.64 -3.49
N VAL A 66 2.91 -0.59 -3.33
CA VAL A 66 2.17 0.57 -2.83
C VAL A 66 1.15 0.15 -1.77
N CYS A 67 0.86 1.04 -0.84
CA CYS A 67 -0.27 0.91 0.06
C CYS A 67 -1.54 1.38 -0.66
N ARG A 68 -2.55 0.53 -0.75
CA ARG A 68 -3.85 0.87 -1.33
C ARG A 68 -4.93 0.97 -0.25
N LYS A 69 -5.82 1.95 -0.40
CA LYS A 69 -7.14 2.03 0.26
C LYS A 69 -8.20 2.10 -0.84
N ILE A 70 -9.16 1.18 -0.84
CA ILE A 70 -10.27 1.19 -1.79
C ILE A 70 -11.60 1.14 -1.04
N LYS A 71 -12.54 1.99 -1.46
CA LYS A 71 -13.93 2.00 -1.01
C LYS A 71 -14.81 1.53 -2.15
N ARG A 72 -15.55 0.46 -1.94
CA ARG A 72 -16.51 -0.07 -2.92
C ARG A 72 -17.91 -0.03 -2.35
N GLN A 73 -18.89 0.25 -3.19
CA GLN A 73 -20.29 0.08 -2.87
C GLN A 73 -20.78 -1.26 -3.42
N ILE A 74 -21.28 -2.12 -2.54
CA ILE A 74 -21.84 -3.44 -2.86
C ILE A 74 -23.21 -3.53 -2.19
N ASN A 75 -24.29 -3.63 -2.98
CA ASN A 75 -25.67 -3.73 -2.47
C ASN A 75 -25.99 -2.70 -1.36
N ASN A 76 -25.70 -1.42 -1.64
CA ASN A 76 -25.84 -0.27 -0.75
C ASN A 76 -24.93 -0.23 0.49
N ASN A 77 -24.09 -1.23 0.71
CA ASN A 77 -23.07 -1.21 1.77
C ASN A 77 -21.73 -0.70 1.24
N VAL A 78 -21.00 0.02 2.09
CA VAL A 78 -19.64 0.47 1.79
C VAL A 78 -18.64 -0.53 2.36
N LEU A 79 -17.88 -1.16 1.47
CA LEU A 79 -16.76 -2.03 1.79
C LEU A 79 -15.47 -1.24 1.66
N VAL A 80 -14.67 -1.21 2.74
CA VAL A 80 -13.34 -0.59 2.76
C VAL A 80 -12.30 -1.70 2.81
N ILE A 81 -11.34 -1.68 1.89
CA ILE A 81 -10.24 -2.66 1.84
C ILE A 81 -8.92 -1.89 1.84
N ARG A 82 -8.00 -2.33 2.70
CA ARG A 82 -6.63 -1.85 2.78
C ARG A 82 -5.68 -2.99 2.49
N SER A 83 -4.70 -2.77 1.61
CA SER A 83 -3.81 -3.83 1.15
C SER A 83 -2.48 -3.29 0.63
N CYS A 84 -1.43 -4.10 0.71
CA CYS A 84 -0.28 -3.98 -0.20
C CYS A 84 -0.66 -4.49 -1.58
N ILE A 85 -0.24 -3.77 -2.62
CA ILE A 85 -0.32 -4.23 -4.01
C ILE A 85 0.95 -3.85 -4.76
N TRP A 86 1.20 -4.54 -5.87
CA TRP A 86 2.20 -4.15 -6.85
C TRP A 86 1.50 -3.40 -7.97
N GLU A 87 1.83 -2.13 -8.15
CA GLU A 87 1.21 -1.27 -9.15
C GLU A 87 2.23 -0.88 -10.22
N ASN A 88 1.80 -0.92 -11.47
CA ASN A 88 2.61 -0.50 -12.61
C ASN A 88 2.94 0.98 -12.45
N GLU A 89 4.23 1.31 -12.50
CA GLU A 89 4.68 2.68 -12.30
C GLU A 89 4.09 3.67 -13.32
N ASN A 90 3.76 3.16 -14.51
CA ASN A 90 3.23 3.92 -15.64
C ASN A 90 1.70 3.84 -15.77
N ALA A 91 1.03 2.99 -14.99
CA ALA A 91 -0.42 2.75 -15.09
C ALA A 91 -1.08 2.67 -13.71
N ILE A 92 -1.07 3.79 -12.99
CA ILE A 92 -1.57 3.99 -11.62
C ILE A 92 -3.09 3.69 -11.45
N SER A 93 -3.80 3.32 -12.53
CA SER A 93 -5.25 3.16 -12.52
C SER A 93 -5.75 1.71 -12.60
N GLU A 94 -4.93 0.73 -12.98
CA GLU A 94 -5.43 -0.66 -13.16
C GLU A 94 -5.78 -1.31 -11.81
N SER A 95 -5.05 -0.95 -10.77
CA SER A 95 -5.22 -1.52 -9.42
C SER A 95 -6.55 -1.16 -8.75
N CYS A 96 -7.26 -0.18 -9.33
CA CYS A 96 -8.50 0.41 -8.85
C CYS A 96 -9.72 0.05 -9.71
N ALA A 97 -9.56 -0.86 -10.68
CA ALA A 97 -10.64 -1.24 -11.58
C ALA A 97 -11.89 -1.74 -10.82
N SER A 98 -13.07 -1.32 -11.30
CA SER A 98 -14.36 -1.74 -10.77
C SER A 98 -14.78 -3.08 -11.38
N LEU A 99 -15.43 -3.93 -10.57
CA LEU A 99 -16.02 -5.18 -11.05
C LEU A 99 -17.49 -4.95 -11.48
N PRO A 100 -18.08 -5.80 -12.35
CA PRO A 100 -19.43 -5.59 -12.92
C PRO A 100 -20.61 -5.50 -11.93
N LYS A 101 -20.38 -5.66 -10.63
CA LYS A 101 -21.40 -5.56 -9.55
C LYS A 101 -20.97 -4.66 -8.40
N GLU A 102 -19.85 -3.95 -8.56
CA GLU A 102 -19.24 -3.15 -7.51
C GLU A 102 -18.92 -1.77 -8.08
N THR A 103 -19.41 -0.71 -7.44
CA THR A 103 -19.00 0.64 -7.81
C THR A 103 -17.84 1.05 -6.92
N THR A 104 -16.65 1.24 -7.49
CA THR A 104 -15.54 1.86 -6.76
C THR A 104 -15.87 3.33 -6.52
N LYS A 105 -15.94 3.73 -5.24
CA LYS A 105 -16.23 5.09 -4.80
C LYS A 105 -14.97 5.93 -4.66
N SER A 106 -13.94 5.33 -4.06
CA SER A 106 -12.60 5.92 -4.01
C SER A 106 -11.58 4.80 -4.07
N CYS A 107 -10.42 5.09 -4.64
CA CYS A 107 -9.29 4.21 -4.63
C CYS A 107 -8.03 5.07 -4.62
N ASP A 108 -7.27 4.93 -3.56
CA ASP A 108 -6.13 5.77 -3.28
C ASP A 108 -4.91 4.88 -3.01
N VAL A 109 -3.77 5.29 -3.56
CA VAL A 109 -2.48 4.62 -3.40
C VAL A 109 -1.45 5.59 -2.82
N CYS A 110 -0.53 5.07 -2.02
CA CYS A 110 0.50 5.87 -1.38
C CYS A 110 1.76 5.03 -1.08
N LEU A 111 2.89 5.72 -0.87
CA LEU A 111 4.24 5.13 -0.87
C LEU A 111 4.96 5.19 0.49
N THR A 112 4.27 5.62 1.54
CA THR A 112 4.85 5.74 2.88
C THR A 112 4.25 4.71 3.84
N ASN A 113 4.98 4.36 4.89
CA ASN A 113 4.53 3.32 5.81
C ASN A 113 3.19 3.71 6.47
N GLY A 114 2.19 2.83 6.38
CA GLY A 114 0.90 2.98 7.03
C GLY A 114 -0.01 4.09 6.47
N CYS A 115 0.35 4.71 5.34
CA CYS A 115 -0.38 5.85 4.78
C CYS A 115 -1.82 5.54 4.38
N ASN A 116 -2.12 4.29 4.04
CA ASN A 116 -3.49 3.84 3.75
C ASN A 116 -4.38 3.72 5.00
N GLY A 117 -3.85 4.02 6.18
CA GLY A 117 -4.58 4.13 7.43
C GLY A 117 -5.33 5.44 7.53
N GLU A 118 -4.77 6.56 7.11
CA GLU A 118 -5.39 7.86 7.34
C GLU A 118 -6.71 8.04 6.57
N SER A 119 -7.54 8.99 7.03
CA SER A 119 -8.50 9.62 6.12
C SER A 119 -7.66 10.36 5.08
N MET A 120 -7.32 9.70 3.98
CA MET A 120 -6.79 10.35 2.79
C MET A 120 -7.87 11.33 2.31
N ASN A 121 -7.90 12.53 2.89
CA ASN A 121 -8.28 13.70 2.11
C ASN A 121 -7.25 13.70 0.99
N SER A 122 -7.70 13.52 -0.23
CA SER A 122 -6.90 13.60 -1.45
C SER A 122 -6.07 14.89 -1.42
N VAL A 123 -4.87 14.83 -0.86
CA VAL A 123 -3.89 15.90 -0.92
C VAL A 123 -2.79 15.39 -1.83
N LEU A 124 -2.95 15.81 -3.09
CA LEU A 124 -1.92 15.92 -4.13
C LEU A 124 -1.36 14.62 -4.70
N LEU A 125 -2.07 14.09 -5.71
CA LEU A 125 -1.51 14.02 -7.07
C LEU A 125 -2.52 14.58 -8.09
N PHE A 126 -2.83 15.87 -7.93
CA PHE A 126 -3.03 16.75 -9.08
C PHE A 126 -1.66 17.28 -9.48
N HIS A 127 -0.95 16.59 -10.37
CA HIS A 127 0.20 17.05 -11.17
C HIS A 127 0.46 15.88 -12.14
N HIS A 128 0.38 15.96 -13.46
CA HIS A 128 0.28 17.06 -14.40
C HIS A 128 -0.39 16.53 -15.69
N LYS A 129 -1.28 17.36 -16.25
CA LYS A 129 -1.56 17.58 -17.68
C LYS A 129 -2.03 16.42 -18.56
#